data_AF-A0A3N9P3M6-F1
#
_entry.id   AF-A0A3N9P3M6-F1
#
_cell.length_a   1.000
_cell.length_b   1.000
_cell.length_c   1.000
_cell.angle_alpha   90.00
_cell.angle_beta   90.00
_cell.angle_gamma   90.00
#
_symmetry.space_group_name_H-M   'P 1'
#
loop_
_entity.id
_entity.type
_entity.pdbx_description
1 polymer ?
#
loop_
_entity_poly.entity_id
_entity_poly.type
_entity_poly.pdbx_seq_one_letter_code
_entity_poly.pdbx_strand_id
1 'polypeptide(L)'
;MSIIASISCSLAVQRHDKNLKGMAVRFEEKIVLVTGATGALGSAVTARFLGRGARVAAVARDPGRLAGLATTPRLKTFAADVTDAEAVERLFIDVQHQLGAVDILIHTVGGYQGGQYLQDIAVPDWRRMMDLNLNAAFYCAKHALAHMAAKGGKIITISALAAIEVKSKRAAYIVAKSGLIALTRAIA
;
A
#
# COMPACT_ATOMS: atom_id res chain seq x y z
N MET A 1 -6.12 15.95 -15.53
CA MET A 1 -6.06 15.22 -16.81
C MET A 1 -4.95 14.17 -16.71
N SER A 2 -5.38 12.94 -16.43
CA SER A 2 -4.72 11.62 -16.46
C SER A 2 -3.24 11.45 -16.08
N ILE A 3 -2.98 10.64 -15.05
CA ILE A 3 -2.36 9.30 -15.15
C ILE A 3 -2.66 8.56 -13.84
N ILE A 4 -3.59 7.61 -13.94
CA ILE A 4 -3.88 6.54 -12.99
C ILE A 4 -2.94 5.39 -13.37
N ALA A 5 -2.06 4.96 -12.47
CA ALA A 5 -1.28 3.75 -12.64
C ALA A 5 -1.79 2.69 -11.66
N SER A 6 -2.94 2.08 -11.96
CA SER A 6 -3.31 0.81 -11.33
C SER A 6 -2.62 -0.31 -12.11
N ILE A 7 -1.49 -0.83 -11.60
CA ILE A 7 -0.88 -2.04 -12.17
C ILE A 7 -1.71 -3.23 -11.68
N SER A 8 -2.76 -3.57 -12.41
CA SER A 8 -3.41 -4.89 -12.30
C SER A 8 -2.55 -5.89 -13.07
N CYS A 9 -1.84 -6.75 -12.34
CA CYS A 9 -1.14 -7.87 -12.95
C CYS A 9 -2.16 -8.97 -13.25
N SER A 10 -2.69 -8.97 -14.48
CA SER A 10 -3.32 -10.10 -15.14
C SER A 10 -3.16 -9.92 -16.65
N LEU A 11 -2.48 -10.88 -17.28
CA LEU A 11 -2.29 -11.01 -18.74
C LEU A 11 -1.78 -9.77 -19.50
N ALA A 12 -0.66 -9.21 -19.03
CA ALA A 12 0.25 -8.43 -19.88
C ALA A 12 1.69 -8.64 -19.39
N VAL A 13 2.18 -9.87 -19.53
CA VAL A 13 3.63 -10.08 -19.63
C VAL A 13 4.09 -9.35 -20.89
N GLN A 14 4.96 -8.36 -20.69
CA GLN A 14 5.74 -7.64 -21.70
C GLN A 14 4.99 -6.74 -22.69
N ARG A 15 4.74 -5.50 -22.27
CA ARG A 15 5.19 -4.36 -23.09
C ARG A 15 6.34 -3.69 -22.37
N HIS A 16 7.56 -4.15 -22.66
CA HIS A 16 8.75 -3.34 -22.46
C HIS A 16 8.60 -2.12 -23.37
N ASP A 17 8.13 -1.02 -22.82
CA ASP A 17 8.26 0.26 -23.49
C ASP A 17 9.77 0.59 -23.55
N LYS A 18 10.37 0.34 -24.72
CA LYS A 18 11.80 0.53 -24.96
C LYS A 18 12.21 2.01 -24.89
N ASN A 19 11.26 2.95 -24.74
CA ASN A 19 11.50 4.40 -24.69
C ASN A 19 11.65 5.00 -23.29
N LEU A 20 11.54 4.22 -22.20
CA LEU A 20 11.88 4.71 -20.85
C LEU A 20 13.39 4.74 -20.55
N LYS A 21 14.24 4.39 -21.52
CA LYS A 21 15.70 4.52 -21.43
C LYS A 21 16.11 5.99 -21.56
N GLY A 22 15.97 6.77 -20.49
CA GLY A 22 16.61 8.10 -20.46
C GLY A 22 16.10 9.07 -19.41
N MET A 23 14.91 8.88 -18.85
CA MET A 23 14.35 9.83 -17.87
C MET A 23 14.39 9.21 -16.48
N ALA A 24 15.43 9.55 -15.70
CA ALA A 24 15.49 9.18 -14.29
C ALA A 24 14.33 9.88 -13.56
N VAL A 25 13.23 9.15 -13.30
CA VAL A 25 12.13 9.67 -12.50
C VAL A 25 12.63 9.86 -11.08
N ARG A 26 12.68 11.12 -10.66
CA ARG A 26 13.13 11.55 -9.34
C ARG A 26 11.96 11.94 -8.44
N PHE A 27 12.15 11.77 -7.13
CA PHE A 27 11.13 12.03 -6.10
C PHE A 27 11.68 12.96 -5.01
N GLU A 28 12.62 13.84 -5.35
CA GLU A 28 13.09 14.86 -4.40
C GLU A 28 11.89 15.64 -3.83
N GLU A 29 11.96 15.94 -2.54
CA GLU A 29 10.92 16.65 -1.78
C GLU A 29 9.56 15.93 -1.66
N LYS A 30 9.38 14.74 -2.26
CA LYS A 30 8.14 13.98 -2.11
C LYS A 30 8.14 13.18 -0.82
N ILE A 31 7.03 13.28 -0.09
CA ILE A 31 6.76 12.49 1.11
C ILE A 31 5.99 11.24 0.70
N VAL A 32 6.64 10.09 0.86
CA VAL A 32 6.11 8.78 0.47
C VAL A 32 5.83 7.96 1.72
N LEU A 33 4.57 7.62 1.96
CA LEU A 33 4.17 6.70 3.02
C LEU A 33 4.12 5.28 2.47
N VAL A 34 4.90 4.37 3.05
CA VAL A 34 4.93 2.96 2.68
C VAL A 34 4.41 2.14 3.85
N THR A 35 3.22 1.53 3.71
CA THR A 35 2.74 0.56 4.69
C THR A 35 3.41 -0.79 4.45
N GLY A 36 3.62 -1.59 5.51
CA GLY A 36 4.26 -2.90 5.39
C GLY A 36 5.75 -2.80 5.05
N ALA A 37 6.40 -1.70 5.43
CA ALA A 37 7.76 -1.35 5.02
C ALA A 37 8.84 -2.37 5.43
N THR A 38 8.57 -3.23 6.41
CA THR A 38 9.47 -4.32 6.82
C THR A 38 9.22 -5.63 6.09
N GLY A 39 8.18 -5.71 5.25
CA GLY A 39 7.86 -6.87 4.41
C GLY A 39 8.72 -6.95 3.15
N ALA A 40 8.61 -8.06 2.41
CA ALA A 40 9.41 -8.31 1.22
C ALA A 40 9.26 -7.21 0.15
N LEU A 41 8.02 -6.86 -0.21
CA LEU A 41 7.77 -5.78 -1.17
C LEU A 41 8.01 -4.40 -0.56
N GLY A 42 7.52 -4.16 0.66
CA GLY A 42 7.63 -2.86 1.33
C GLY A 42 9.08 -2.41 1.48
N SER A 43 9.99 -3.28 1.91
CA SER A 43 11.41 -2.94 2.09
C SER A 43 12.09 -2.57 0.77
N ALA A 44 11.83 -3.32 -0.31
CA ALA A 44 12.33 -3.02 -1.65
C ALA A 44 11.79 -1.69 -2.17
N VAL A 45 10.49 -1.42 -1.96
CA VAL A 45 9.86 -0.15 -2.35
C VAL A 45 10.45 1.01 -1.56
N THR A 46 10.56 0.89 -0.24
CA THR A 46 11.17 1.90 0.63
C THR A 46 12.58 2.23 0.17
N ALA A 47 13.44 1.23 -0.05
CA ALA A 47 14.80 1.43 -0.55
C ALA A 47 14.82 2.12 -1.92
N ARG A 48 13.91 1.75 -2.83
CA ARG A 48 13.84 2.33 -4.18
C ARG A 48 13.45 3.80 -4.17
N PHE A 49 12.50 4.21 -3.31
CA PHE A 49 12.09 5.61 -3.18
C PHE A 49 13.16 6.46 -2.49
N LEU A 50 13.80 5.93 -1.43
CA LEU A 50 14.93 6.60 -0.79
C LEU A 50 16.09 6.84 -1.76
N GLY A 51 16.43 5.84 -2.58
CA GLY A 51 17.46 5.93 -3.62
C GLY A 51 17.12 6.90 -4.76
N ARG A 52 15.89 7.42 -4.81
CA ARG A 52 15.42 8.41 -5.78
C ARG A 52 15.09 9.77 -5.14
N GLY A 53 15.60 10.02 -3.93
CA GLY A 53 15.52 11.32 -3.27
C GLY A 53 14.27 11.56 -2.41
N ALA A 54 13.34 10.60 -2.34
CA ALA A 54 12.13 10.77 -1.54
C ALA A 54 12.42 10.81 -0.03
N ARG A 55 11.56 11.53 0.71
CA ARG A 55 11.41 11.38 2.16
C ARG A 55 10.37 10.28 2.41
N VAL A 56 10.74 9.23 3.13
CA VAL A 56 9.89 8.05 3.30
C VAL A 56 9.42 7.91 4.75
N ALA A 57 8.11 7.81 4.94
CA ALA A 57 7.48 7.28 6.15
C ALA A 57 7.33 5.77 6.00
N ALA A 58 8.20 5.00 6.66
CA ALA A 58 8.14 3.55 6.68
C ALA A 58 7.26 3.07 7.84
N VAL A 59 6.17 2.38 7.53
CA VAL A 59 5.17 1.96 8.52
C VAL A 59 5.13 0.44 8.61
N ALA A 60 5.24 -0.08 9.82
CA ALA A 60 5.01 -1.49 10.13
C ALA A 60 4.60 -1.65 11.60
N ARG A 61 4.13 -2.83 11.99
CA ARG A 61 3.66 -3.09 13.36
C ARG A 61 4.79 -3.25 14.37
N ASP A 62 5.88 -3.87 13.95
CA ASP A 62 6.98 -4.28 14.81
C ASP A 62 8.09 -3.20 14.81
N PRO A 63 8.31 -2.50 15.94
CA PRO A 63 9.36 -1.49 16.06
C PRO A 63 10.77 -2.07 15.89
N GLY A 64 11.02 -3.31 16.34
CA GLY A 64 12.32 -3.96 16.23
C GLY A 64 12.68 -4.23 14.76
N ARG A 65 11.71 -4.68 13.96
CA ARG A 65 11.92 -4.82 12.50
C ARG A 65 12.09 -3.49 11.78
N LEU A 66 11.43 -2.42 12.26
CA LEU A 66 11.62 -1.07 11.72
C LEU A 66 13.02 -0.54 12.00
N ALA A 67 13.56 -0.81 13.20
CA ALA A 67 14.93 -0.43 13.57
C ALA A 67 16.01 -1.11 12.69
N GLY A 68 15.69 -2.25 12.09
CA GLY A 68 16.57 -2.94 11.13
C GLY A 68 16.60 -2.32 9.72
N LEU A 69 15.78 -1.30 9.43
CA LEU A 69 15.84 -0.57 8.15
C LEU A 69 17.05 0.38 8.13
N ALA A 70 17.57 0.65 6.93
CA ALA A 70 18.72 1.53 6.75
C ALA A 70 18.46 2.94 7.32
N THR A 71 19.34 3.41 8.20
CA THR A 71 19.23 4.75 8.79
C THR A 71 19.67 5.82 7.81
N THR A 72 18.80 6.78 7.49
CA THR A 72 19.10 7.94 6.65
C THR A 72 18.22 9.12 7.08
N PRO A 73 18.66 10.38 6.94
CA PRO A 73 17.84 11.56 7.29
C PRO A 73 16.49 11.62 6.56
N ARG A 74 16.38 10.96 5.40
CA ARG A 74 15.15 10.89 4.60
C ARG A 74 14.20 9.77 5.01
N LEU A 75 14.56 8.90 5.95
CA LEU A 75 13.70 7.82 6.44
C LEU A 75 13.21 8.14 7.85
N LYS A 76 11.89 8.05 8.06
CA LYS A 76 11.27 8.03 9.37
C LYS A 76 10.42 6.77 9.50
N THR A 77 10.50 6.12 10.65
CA THR A 77 9.79 4.87 10.93
C THR A 77 8.62 5.12 11.87
N PHE A 78 7.47 4.52 11.59
CA PHE A 78 6.27 4.64 12.42
C PHE A 78 5.73 3.25 12.73
N ALA A 79 5.58 2.96 14.03
CA ALA A 79 4.98 1.72 14.49
C ALA A 79 3.46 1.87 14.52
N ALA A 80 2.76 1.16 13.63
CA ALA A 80 1.30 1.21 13.58
C ALA A 80 0.72 -0.08 12.98
N ASP A 81 -0.42 -0.52 13.54
CA ASP A 81 -1.27 -1.52 12.89
C ASP A 81 -2.28 -0.81 11.99
N VAL A 82 -2.13 -1.01 10.67
CA VAL A 82 -3.00 -0.36 9.70
C VAL A 82 -4.37 -1.02 9.58
N THR A 83 -4.62 -2.15 10.27
CA THR A 83 -5.98 -2.71 10.39
C THR A 83 -6.80 -2.04 11.49
N ASP A 84 -6.20 -1.17 12.31
CA ASP A 84 -6.88 -0.36 13.32
C ASP A 84 -7.06 1.07 12.78
N ALA A 85 -8.32 1.48 12.62
CA ALA A 85 -8.68 2.78 12.06
C ALA A 85 -8.15 3.96 12.90
N GLU A 86 -8.16 3.85 14.22
CA GLU A 86 -7.67 4.91 15.11
C GLU A 86 -6.14 4.97 15.08
N ALA A 87 -5.47 3.82 14.99
CA ALA A 87 -4.02 3.78 14.82
C ALA A 87 -3.59 4.42 13.50
N VAL A 88 -4.37 4.24 12.42
CA VAL A 88 -4.12 4.91 11.14
C VAL A 88 -4.33 6.42 11.24
N GLU A 89 -5.36 6.89 11.94
CA GLU A 89 -5.55 8.33 12.16
C GLU A 89 -4.35 8.96 12.87
N ARG A 90 -3.92 8.36 14.00
CA ARG A 90 -2.73 8.81 14.74
C ARG A 90 -1.47 8.78 13.89
N LEU A 91 -1.28 7.72 13.10
CA LEU A 91 -0.16 7.58 12.17
C LEU A 91 -0.08 8.77 11.19
N PHE A 92 -1.20 9.19 10.59
CA PHE A 92 -1.19 10.27 9.62
C PHE A 92 -0.93 11.64 10.27
N ILE A 93 -1.43 11.85 11.50
CA ILE A 93 -1.12 13.03 12.32
C ILE A 93 0.40 13.10 12.58
N ASP A 94 1.00 12.00 13.03
CA ASP A 94 2.42 11.93 13.34
C ASP A 94 3.30 12.13 12.10
N VAL A 95 2.90 11.54 10.97
CA VAL A 95 3.59 11.73 9.69
C VAL A 95 3.50 13.18 9.24
N GLN A 96 2.34 13.81 9.34
CA GLN A 96 2.17 15.22 8.99
C GLN A 96 3.05 16.11 9.86
N HIS A 97 3.13 15.84 11.16
CA HIS A 97 3.95 16.60 12.09
C HIS A 97 5.46 16.45 11.82
N GLN A 98 5.94 15.24 11.54
CA GLN A 98 7.38 14.97 11.39
C GLN A 98 7.92 15.16 9.97
N LEU A 99 7.09 14.94 8.95
CA LEU A 99 7.51 14.98 7.56
C LEU A 99 6.78 16.04 6.74
N GLY A 100 5.48 16.23 7.01
CA GLY A 100 4.56 17.06 6.24
C GLY A 100 3.48 16.24 5.53
N ALA A 101 2.70 16.90 4.67
CA ALA A 101 1.59 16.27 3.96
C ALA A 101 2.06 15.22 2.93
N VAL A 102 1.61 13.99 3.09
CA VAL A 102 1.89 12.83 2.22
C VAL A 102 1.52 13.13 0.76
N ASP A 103 2.47 12.95 -0.15
CA ASP A 103 2.27 13.09 -1.60
C ASP A 103 1.94 11.75 -2.27
N ILE A 104 2.49 10.66 -1.74
CA ILE A 104 2.37 9.31 -2.31
C ILE A 104 2.10 8.31 -1.19
N LEU A 105 0.99 7.58 -1.27
CA LEU A 105 0.72 6.41 -0.45
C LEU A 105 1.04 5.16 -1.26
N ILE A 106 1.85 4.26 -0.70
CA ILE A 106 2.09 2.93 -1.23
C ILE A 106 1.65 1.93 -0.17
N HIS A 107 0.46 1.37 -0.38
CA HIS A 107 -0.12 0.39 0.52
C HIS A 107 0.30 -1.02 0.13
N THR A 108 1.33 -1.55 0.79
CA THR A 108 1.87 -2.90 0.53
C THR A 108 1.38 -3.96 1.51
N VAL A 109 0.64 -3.54 2.56
CA VAL A 109 0.03 -4.47 3.51
C VAL A 109 -1.01 -5.34 2.82
N GLY A 110 -0.98 -6.62 3.19
CA GLY A 110 -1.87 -7.65 2.68
C GLY A 110 -1.38 -9.02 3.11
N GLY A 111 -2.23 -10.02 2.94
CA GLY A 111 -1.92 -11.40 3.28
C GLY A 111 -2.85 -12.37 2.58
N TYR A 112 -2.49 -13.64 2.61
CA TYR A 112 -3.24 -14.69 1.94
C TYR A 112 -3.66 -15.76 2.93
N GLN A 113 -4.93 -16.17 2.86
CA GLN A 113 -5.42 -17.41 3.40
C GLN A 113 -6.40 -18.03 2.42
N GLY A 114 -6.28 -19.33 2.22
CA GLY A 114 -7.17 -20.12 1.37
C GLY A 114 -7.11 -21.59 1.78
N GLY A 115 -7.79 -22.44 1.00
CA GLY A 115 -7.87 -23.89 1.24
C GLY A 115 -9.25 -24.38 1.69
N GLN A 116 -10.15 -23.47 2.08
CA GLN A 116 -11.49 -23.78 2.58
C GLN A 116 -12.57 -23.37 1.57
N TYR A 117 -13.59 -24.22 1.37
CA TYR A 117 -14.79 -23.80 0.64
C TYR A 117 -15.52 -22.69 1.41
N LEU A 118 -16.34 -21.91 0.71
CA LEU A 118 -16.99 -20.72 1.29
C LEU A 118 -17.80 -21.06 2.55
N GLN A 119 -18.56 -22.15 2.52
CA GLN A 119 -19.38 -22.58 3.65
C GLN A 119 -18.57 -23.01 4.89
N ASP A 120 -17.27 -23.30 4.72
CA ASP A 120 -16.38 -23.76 5.78
C ASP A 120 -15.50 -22.63 6.34
N ILE A 121 -15.59 -21.41 5.80
CA ILE A 121 -14.79 -20.26 6.28
C ILE A 121 -15.40 -19.76 7.59
N ALA A 122 -14.63 -19.83 8.66
CA ALA A 122 -15.01 -19.24 9.93
C ALA A 122 -15.17 -17.71 9.80
N VAL A 123 -16.22 -17.14 10.41
CA VAL A 123 -16.47 -15.69 10.36
C VAL A 123 -15.26 -14.85 10.80
N PRO A 124 -14.48 -15.22 11.83
CA PRO A 124 -13.27 -14.49 12.20
C PRO A 124 -12.20 -14.48 11.08
N ASP A 125 -12.04 -15.58 10.34
CA ASP A 125 -11.09 -15.65 9.22
C ASP A 125 -11.53 -14.78 8.04
N TRP A 126 -12.84 -14.78 7.74
CA TRP A 126 -13.41 -13.85 6.77
C TRP A 126 -13.11 -12.40 7.14
N ARG A 127 -13.43 -12.00 8.39
CA ARG A 127 -13.20 -10.64 8.90
C ARG A 127 -11.73 -10.26 8.79
N ARG A 128 -10.83 -11.11 9.30
CA ARG A 128 -9.39 -10.87 9.24
C ARG A 128 -8.88 -10.70 7.80
N MET A 129 -9.40 -11.45 6.84
CA MET A 129 -9.04 -11.27 5.43
C MET A 129 -9.52 -9.94 4.86
N MET A 130 -10.74 -9.50 5.20
CA MET A 130 -11.25 -8.17 4.83
C MET A 130 -10.44 -7.06 5.49
N ASP A 131 -10.17 -7.19 6.79
CA ASP A 131 -9.46 -6.18 7.57
C ASP A 131 -8.06 -5.95 7.02
N LEU A 132 -7.32 -7.04 6.78
CA LEU A 132 -5.94 -6.99 6.31
C LEU A 132 -5.79 -6.53 4.86
N ASN A 133 -6.72 -6.91 3.96
CA ASN A 133 -6.55 -6.71 2.51
C ASN A 133 -7.41 -5.61 1.91
N LEU A 134 -8.44 -5.14 2.61
CA LEU A 134 -9.37 -4.12 2.12
C LEU A 134 -9.51 -2.96 3.11
N ASN A 135 -9.92 -3.22 4.35
CA ASN A 135 -10.22 -2.13 5.30
C ASN A 135 -8.95 -1.32 5.63
N ALA A 136 -7.81 -1.98 5.82
CA ALA A 136 -6.54 -1.30 6.03
C ALA A 136 -6.17 -0.33 4.89
N ALA A 137 -6.43 -0.72 3.63
CA ALA A 137 -6.21 0.15 2.49
C ALA A 137 -7.18 1.33 2.47
N PHE A 138 -8.46 1.09 2.80
CA PHE A 138 -9.47 2.14 2.95
C PHE A 138 -9.09 3.16 4.02
N TYR A 139 -8.70 2.71 5.23
CA TYR A 139 -8.30 3.61 6.30
C TYR A 139 -7.13 4.50 5.87
N CYS A 140 -6.07 3.91 5.32
CA CYS A 140 -4.92 4.70 4.85
C CYS A 140 -5.30 5.65 3.69
N ALA A 141 -6.12 5.19 2.75
CA ALA A 141 -6.52 6.00 1.61
C ALA A 141 -7.36 7.22 2.05
N LYS A 142 -8.28 7.05 3.01
CA LYS A 142 -9.09 8.13 3.57
C LYS A 142 -8.21 9.29 4.06
N HIS A 143 -7.20 9.00 4.88
CA HIS A 143 -6.32 10.04 5.43
C HIS A 143 -5.31 10.57 4.40
N ALA A 144 -4.82 9.71 3.49
CA ALA A 144 -3.96 10.15 2.39
C ALA A 144 -4.68 11.15 1.47
N LEU A 145 -5.96 10.92 1.15
CA LEU A 145 -6.75 11.83 0.33
C LEU A 145 -6.91 13.20 0.99
N ALA A 146 -7.04 13.27 2.31
CA ALA A 146 -7.07 14.54 3.04
C ALA A 146 -5.76 15.35 2.85
N HIS A 147 -4.60 14.69 2.91
CA HIS A 147 -3.30 15.33 2.62
C HIS A 147 -3.14 15.78 1.17
N MET A 148 -3.82 15.09 0.25
CA MET A 148 -3.73 15.32 -1.20
C MET A 148 -4.79 16.29 -1.74
N ALA A 149 -5.78 16.70 -0.94
CA ALA A 149 -6.94 17.44 -1.40
C ALA A 149 -6.60 18.74 -2.14
N ALA A 150 -5.59 19.49 -1.69
CA ALA A 150 -5.22 20.77 -2.28
C ALA A 150 -4.25 20.67 -3.47
N LYS A 151 -3.37 19.67 -3.48
CA LYS A 151 -2.21 19.58 -4.41
C LYS A 151 -2.21 18.34 -5.31
N GLY A 152 -3.21 17.46 -5.14
CA GLY A 152 -3.22 16.13 -5.71
C GLY A 152 -2.17 15.20 -5.08
N GLY A 153 -2.16 13.95 -5.52
CA GLY A 153 -1.19 12.96 -5.07
C GLY A 153 -1.37 11.63 -5.79
N LYS A 154 -0.72 10.59 -5.26
CA LYS A 154 -0.79 9.23 -5.83
C LYS A 154 -1.05 8.21 -4.73
N ILE A 155 -2.02 7.32 -4.96
CA ILE A 155 -2.27 6.16 -4.11
C ILE A 155 -2.03 4.90 -4.93
N ILE A 156 -1.12 4.06 -4.46
CA ILE A 156 -0.75 2.78 -5.06
C ILE A 156 -1.16 1.68 -4.09
N THR A 157 -2.04 0.79 -4.52
CA THR A 157 -2.45 -0.40 -3.77
C THR A 157 -1.96 -1.66 -4.47
N ILE A 158 -1.62 -2.69 -3.67
CA ILE A 158 -1.15 -3.97 -4.21
C ILE A 158 -2.28 -5.00 -4.14
N SER A 159 -2.93 -5.25 -5.29
CA SER A 159 -3.91 -6.32 -5.44
C SER A 159 -3.27 -7.64 -5.88
N ALA A 160 -4.04 -8.58 -6.42
CA ALA A 160 -3.57 -9.90 -6.82
C ALA A 160 -4.27 -10.39 -8.09
N LEU A 161 -3.57 -11.21 -8.88
CA LEU A 161 -4.13 -11.89 -10.04
C LEU A 161 -5.40 -12.68 -9.70
N ALA A 162 -5.44 -13.30 -8.52
CA ALA A 162 -6.60 -14.05 -8.04
C ALA A 162 -7.88 -13.20 -7.89
N ALA A 163 -7.77 -11.87 -7.83
CA ALA A 163 -8.92 -10.96 -7.84
C ALA A 163 -9.63 -10.88 -9.20
N ILE A 164 -8.98 -11.36 -10.26
CA ILE A 164 -9.45 -11.37 -11.65
C ILE A 164 -9.64 -12.82 -12.11
N GLU A 165 -8.74 -13.72 -11.72
CA GLU A 165 -8.84 -15.16 -11.97
C GLU A 165 -9.40 -15.91 -10.76
N VAL A 166 -10.73 -16.01 -10.71
CA VAL A 166 -11.43 -16.62 -9.58
C VAL A 166 -11.22 -18.13 -9.53
N LYS A 167 -10.73 -18.63 -8.40
CA LYS A 167 -10.58 -20.07 -8.13
C LYS A 167 -11.30 -20.44 -6.83
N SER A 168 -11.83 -21.65 -6.78
CA SER A 168 -12.47 -22.18 -5.58
C SER A 168 -11.47 -22.20 -4.40
N LYS A 169 -12.03 -22.24 -3.19
CA LYS A 169 -11.29 -22.31 -1.92
C LYS A 169 -10.48 -21.05 -1.52
N ARG A 170 -10.80 -19.89 -2.11
CA ARG A 170 -10.09 -18.62 -1.86
C ARG A 170 -11.03 -17.42 -1.70
N ALA A 171 -12.31 -17.68 -1.38
CA ALA A 171 -13.38 -16.68 -1.48
C ALA A 171 -13.08 -15.39 -0.72
N ALA A 172 -12.69 -15.47 0.56
CA ALA A 172 -12.39 -14.28 1.36
C ALA A 172 -11.23 -13.44 0.77
N TYR A 173 -10.15 -14.09 0.36
CA TYR A 173 -9.02 -13.40 -0.26
C TYR A 173 -9.39 -12.73 -1.60
N ILE A 174 -10.12 -13.46 -2.45
CA ILE A 174 -10.58 -12.96 -3.75
C ILE A 174 -11.48 -11.76 -3.55
N VAL A 175 -12.50 -11.86 -2.70
CA VAL A 175 -13.44 -10.76 -2.43
C VAL A 175 -12.71 -9.53 -1.91
N ALA A 176 -11.79 -9.67 -0.95
CA ALA A 176 -11.04 -8.54 -0.43
C ALA A 176 -10.18 -7.87 -1.50
N LYS A 177 -9.47 -8.65 -2.33
CA LYS A 177 -8.59 -8.11 -3.38
C LYS A 177 -9.35 -7.56 -4.59
N SER A 178 -10.52 -8.10 -4.92
CA SER A 178 -11.44 -7.52 -5.91
C SER A 178 -12.04 -6.21 -5.38
N GLY A 179 -12.44 -6.17 -4.10
CA GLY A 179 -12.86 -4.95 -3.42
C GLY A 179 -11.77 -3.88 -3.41
N LEU A 180 -10.50 -4.26 -3.23
CA LEU A 180 -9.37 -3.34 -3.29
C LEU A 180 -9.20 -2.72 -4.69
N ILE A 181 -9.43 -3.49 -5.76
CA ILE A 181 -9.43 -2.97 -7.14
C ILE A 181 -10.57 -1.95 -7.31
N ALA A 182 -11.77 -2.30 -6.86
CA ALA A 182 -12.93 -1.42 -6.95
C ALA A 182 -12.71 -0.11 -6.16
N LEU A 183 -12.23 -0.20 -4.92
CA LEU A 183 -11.87 0.94 -4.09
C LEU A 183 -10.86 1.85 -4.79
N THR A 184 -9.79 1.27 -5.34
CA THR A 184 -8.74 2.04 -6.02
C THR A 184 -9.27 2.76 -7.26
N ARG A 185 -10.20 2.15 -8.00
CA ARG A 185 -10.87 2.79 -9.14
C ARG A 185 -11.85 3.86 -8.72
N ALA A 186 -12.57 3.67 -7.62
CA ALA A 186 -13.55 4.63 -7.12
C ALA A 186 -12.91 5.94 -6.59
N ILE A 187 -11.65 5.87 -6.15
CA ILE A 187 -10.88 7.03 -5.68
C ILE A 187 -10.31 7.86 -6.84
N ALA A 188 -10.19 7.28 -8.03
CA ALA A 188 -9.42 7.81 -9.15
C ALA A 188 -10.21 8.79 -10.03
#